data_AF-A0A952GQG9-F1
#
_entry.id   AF-A0A952GQG9-F1
#
_cell.length_a   1.000
_cell.length_b   1.000
_cell.length_c   1.000
_cell.angle_alpha   90.00
_cell.angle_beta   90.00
_cell.angle_gamma   90.00
#
_symmetry.space_group_name_H-M   'P 1'
#
loop_
_entity.id
_entity.type
_entity.pdbx_description
1 polymer ?
#
loop_
_entity_poly.entity_id
_entity_poly.type
_entity_poly.pdbx_seq_one_letter_code
_entity_poly.pdbx_strand_id
1 'polypeptide(L)'
;KSNFAGQKITELAMHVAAWFVGAALAVMPACASAHVTVWPKESAAGAREKYEIRVPNEKQVNTVGIELRFPNGVRVTSLEQVPGWSIVIDRDGAGNIVGAQWRGQLQRSNSSNLAFWR
;
A
#
# COMPACT_ATOMS: atom_id res chain seq x y z
N LYS A 1 -43.13 4.82 -40.01
CA LYS A 1 -42.60 5.84 -39.06
C LYS A 1 -41.85 5.07 -37.99
N SER A 2 -40.54 5.01 -38.12
CA SER A 2 -39.65 4.11 -37.37
C SER A 2 -39.41 4.62 -35.95
N ASN A 3 -39.63 3.74 -34.96
CA ASN A 3 -39.27 3.95 -33.56
C ASN A 3 -37.75 3.87 -33.35
N PHE A 4 -36.99 4.65 -34.11
CA PHE A 4 -35.53 4.58 -34.20
C PHE A 4 -34.81 5.27 -33.03
N ALA A 5 -35.51 6.13 -32.28
CA ALA A 5 -34.97 6.84 -31.14
C ALA A 5 -34.97 5.99 -29.85
N GLY A 6 -35.96 5.12 -29.65
CA GLY A 6 -36.12 4.37 -28.38
C GLY A 6 -35.11 3.22 -28.19
N GLN A 7 -34.74 2.51 -29.25
CA GLN A 7 -33.81 1.37 -29.19
C GLN A 7 -32.35 1.78 -28.95
N LYS A 8 -31.90 2.91 -29.52
CA LYS A 8 -30.49 3.35 -29.36
C LYS A 8 -30.15 3.77 -27.94
N ILE A 9 -31.12 4.30 -27.19
CA ILE A 9 -30.92 4.79 -25.82
C ILE A 9 -30.83 3.62 -24.84
N THR A 10 -31.57 2.54 -25.10
CA THR A 10 -31.53 1.31 -24.29
C THR A 10 -30.24 0.52 -24.50
N GLU A 11 -29.73 0.43 -25.73
CA GLU A 11 -28.42 -0.16 -26.01
C GLU A 11 -27.27 0.65 -25.39
N LEU A 12 -27.30 1.99 -25.48
CA LEU A 12 -26.28 2.85 -24.86
C LEU A 12 -26.26 2.70 -23.33
N ALA A 13 -27.43 2.65 -22.70
CA ALA A 13 -27.55 2.48 -21.25
C ALA A 13 -27.02 1.12 -20.78
N MET A 14 -27.23 0.05 -21.56
CA MET A 14 -26.75 -1.30 -21.25
C MET A 14 -25.22 -1.41 -21.33
N HIS A 15 -24.58 -0.74 -22.30
CA HIS A 15 -23.12 -0.73 -22.40
C HIS A 15 -22.48 0.09 -21.26
N VAL A 16 -23.02 1.27 -20.94
CA VAL A 16 -22.50 2.10 -19.84
C VAL A 16 -22.57 1.35 -18.51
N ALA A 17 -23.67 0.64 -18.23
CA ALA A 17 -23.80 -0.19 -17.03
C ALA A 17 -22.78 -1.34 -16.99
N ALA A 18 -22.51 -2.00 -18.12
CA ALA A 18 -21.53 -3.08 -18.22
C ALA A 18 -20.08 -2.60 -17.96
N TRP A 19 -19.72 -1.38 -18.37
CA TRP A 19 -18.41 -0.79 -18.07
C TRP A 19 -18.24 -0.45 -16.58
N PHE A 20 -19.29 0.05 -15.92
CA PHE A 20 -19.23 0.37 -14.49
C PHE A 20 -19.15 -0.89 -13.61
N VAL A 21 -19.81 -1.99 -13.99
CA VAL A 21 -19.69 -3.27 -13.27
C VAL A 21 -18.31 -3.91 -13.47
N GLY A 22 -17.72 -3.82 -14.67
CA GLY A 22 -16.37 -4.32 -14.94
C GLY A 22 -15.26 -3.57 -14.19
N ALA A 23 -15.41 -2.25 -13.99
CA ALA A 23 -14.43 -1.44 -13.27
C ALA A 23 -14.40 -1.72 -11.76
N ALA A 24 -15.52 -2.13 -11.16
CA ALA A 24 -15.62 -2.40 -9.72
C ALA A 24 -14.93 -3.70 -9.29
N LEU A 25 -14.83 -4.72 -10.17
CA LEU A 25 -14.13 -5.97 -9.88
C LEU A 25 -12.60 -5.91 -10.08
N ALA A 26 -12.07 -4.87 -10.72
CA ALA A 26 -10.66 -4.78 -11.09
C ALA A 26 -9.72 -4.25 -9.99
N VAL A 27 -10.25 -3.88 -8.81
CA VAL A 27 -9.47 -3.17 -7.77
C VAL A 27 -9.21 -4.03 -6.52
N MET A 28 -9.33 -5.36 -6.60
CA MET A 28 -8.91 -6.21 -5.49
C MET A 28 -7.37 -6.32 -5.46
N PRO A 29 -6.68 -5.82 -4.41
CA PRO A 29 -5.23 -5.94 -4.33
C PRO A 29 -4.86 -7.42 -4.21
N ALA A 30 -4.08 -7.92 -5.16
CA ALA A 30 -3.54 -9.27 -5.11
C ALA A 30 -2.53 -9.36 -3.96
N CYS A 31 -2.87 -10.04 -2.86
CA CYS A 31 -1.95 -10.32 -1.78
C CYS A 31 -0.73 -11.08 -2.35
N ALA A 32 0.44 -10.47 -2.32
CA ALA A 32 1.71 -11.14 -2.52
C ALA A 32 2.29 -11.40 -1.13
N SER A 33 2.37 -12.68 -0.74
CA SER A 33 3.08 -13.07 0.48
C SER A 33 4.56 -13.01 0.18
N ALA A 34 5.20 -11.89 0.50
CA ALA A 34 6.64 -11.75 0.39
C ALA A 34 7.30 -11.80 1.77
N HIS A 35 8.43 -12.50 1.89
CA HIS A 35 9.15 -12.61 3.17
C HIS A 35 9.78 -11.25 3.51
N VAL A 36 9.09 -10.49 4.37
CA VAL A 36 9.60 -9.22 4.90
C VAL A 36 10.53 -9.52 6.08
N THR A 37 11.69 -8.89 6.11
CA THR A 37 12.63 -9.02 7.24
C THR A 37 12.78 -7.68 7.95
N VAL A 38 12.93 -7.73 9.27
CA VAL A 38 13.16 -6.56 10.13
C VAL A 38 14.46 -6.78 10.89
N TRP A 39 15.32 -5.76 10.91
CA TRP A 39 16.56 -5.75 11.65
C TRP A 39 16.66 -4.50 12.52
N PRO A 40 17.19 -4.56 13.76
CA PRO A 40 17.66 -5.78 14.45
C PRO A 40 16.50 -6.73 14.80
N LYS A 41 16.81 -8.04 14.92
CA LYS A 41 15.81 -9.09 15.26
C LYS A 41 15.35 -9.03 16.71
N GLU A 42 16.16 -8.42 17.56
CA GLU A 42 15.92 -8.25 18.98
C GLU A 42 16.05 -6.76 19.31
N SER A 43 15.34 -6.33 20.34
CA SER A 43 15.38 -4.95 20.80
C SER A 43 15.81 -4.88 22.24
N ALA A 44 16.72 -3.97 22.55
CA ALA A 44 17.00 -3.63 23.94
C ALA A 44 15.87 -2.77 24.54
N ALA A 45 15.45 -3.11 25.76
CA ALA A 45 14.46 -2.31 26.49
C ALA A 45 15.04 -0.91 26.80
N GLY A 46 14.27 0.13 26.51
CA GLY A 46 14.67 1.53 26.76
C GLY A 46 15.71 2.12 25.80
N ALA A 47 16.23 1.34 24.83
CA ALA A 47 17.15 1.84 23.83
C ALA A 47 16.42 2.58 22.70
N ARG A 48 17.10 3.59 22.13
CA ARG A 48 16.70 4.25 20.89
C ARG A 48 17.41 3.61 19.72
N GLU A 49 16.67 2.91 18.86
CA GLU A 49 17.25 2.01 17.86
C GLU A 49 16.65 2.27 16.48
N LYS A 50 17.50 2.21 15.45
CA LYS A 50 17.07 2.22 14.05
C LYS A 50 16.66 0.79 13.67
N TYR A 51 15.48 0.68 13.09
CA TYR A 51 14.97 -0.54 12.50
C TYR A 51 14.93 -0.40 10.98
N GLU A 52 15.38 -1.44 10.28
CA GLU A 52 15.34 -1.53 8.82
C GLU A 52 14.45 -2.71 8.41
N ILE A 53 13.49 -2.41 7.54
CA ILE A 53 12.53 -3.36 6.99
C ILE A 53 12.87 -3.55 5.53
N ARG A 54 13.25 -4.77 5.15
CA ARG A 54 13.47 -5.12 3.75
C ARG A 54 12.23 -5.77 3.17
N VAL A 55 11.69 -5.14 2.14
CA VAL A 55 10.49 -5.58 1.41
C VAL A 55 10.90 -6.05 0.00
N PRO A 56 10.95 -7.35 -0.26
CA PRO A 56 11.24 -7.88 -1.59
C PRO A 56 10.00 -7.85 -2.49
N ASN A 57 10.20 -7.64 -3.80
CA ASN A 57 9.15 -7.84 -4.79
C ASN A 57 9.21 -9.28 -5.34
N GLU A 58 8.32 -10.15 -4.87
CA GLU A 58 8.31 -11.58 -5.23
C GLU A 58 7.54 -11.90 -6.51
N LYS A 59 6.91 -10.90 -7.15
CA LYS A 59 6.13 -11.12 -8.39
C LYS A 59 6.70 -10.36 -9.58
N GLN A 60 6.25 -10.77 -10.75
CA GLN A 60 6.57 -10.15 -12.06
C GLN A 60 5.81 -8.82 -12.27
N VAL A 61 5.13 -8.31 -11.24
CA VAL A 61 4.36 -7.05 -11.25
C VAL A 61 4.99 -6.06 -10.28
N ASN A 62 4.81 -4.76 -10.53
CA ASN A 62 5.37 -3.72 -9.66
C ASN A 62 4.60 -3.69 -8.32
N THR A 63 5.33 -3.55 -7.20
CA THR A 63 4.68 -3.21 -5.92
C THR A 63 4.38 -1.72 -5.92
N VAL A 64 3.10 -1.38 -5.74
CA VAL A 64 2.62 0.02 -5.81
C VAL A 64 2.40 0.65 -4.44
N GLY A 65 2.37 -0.15 -3.39
CA GLY A 65 2.14 0.32 -2.04
C GLY A 65 2.63 -0.65 -0.97
N ILE A 66 3.07 -0.10 0.15
CA ILE A 66 3.48 -0.84 1.35
C ILE A 66 2.76 -0.20 2.53
N GLU A 67 2.12 -1.02 3.35
CA GLU A 67 1.47 -0.60 4.59
C GLU A 67 2.16 -1.27 5.77
N LEU A 68 2.55 -0.48 6.77
CA LEU A 68 3.16 -0.95 8.00
C LEU A 68 2.30 -0.52 9.19
N ARG A 69 2.03 -1.48 10.08
CA ARG A 69 1.32 -1.28 11.34
C ARG A 69 2.24 -1.61 12.50
N PHE A 70 2.35 -0.71 13.47
CA PHE A 70 3.15 -0.95 14.67
C PHE A 70 2.29 -1.62 15.75
N PRO A 71 2.82 -2.64 16.45
CA PRO A 71 2.10 -3.28 17.54
C PRO A 71 2.00 -2.34 18.75
N ASN A 72 0.99 -2.59 19.59
CA ASN A 72 0.82 -1.87 20.85
C ASN A 72 2.09 -1.99 21.72
N GLY A 73 2.49 -0.88 22.34
CA GLY A 73 3.70 -0.82 23.18
C GLY A 73 4.99 -0.45 22.45
N VAL A 74 5.00 -0.40 21.11
CA VAL A 74 6.14 0.13 20.34
C VAL A 74 5.98 1.64 20.18
N ARG A 75 6.99 2.39 20.63
CA ARG A 75 7.03 3.85 20.48
C ARG A 75 7.88 4.25 19.28
N VAL A 76 7.25 4.60 18.16
CA VAL A 76 7.99 5.11 16.99
C VAL A 76 8.18 6.62 17.08
N THR A 77 9.41 7.08 16.89
CA THR A 77 9.79 8.49 16.95
C THR A 77 9.87 9.13 15.57
N SER A 78 10.34 8.41 14.57
CA SER A 78 10.42 8.90 13.19
C SER A 78 10.48 7.76 12.18
N LEU A 79 10.11 8.10 10.94
CA LEU A 79 10.17 7.24 9.76
C LEU A 79 11.08 7.90 8.72
N GLU A 80 11.89 7.10 8.05
CA GLU A 80 12.78 7.58 6.99
C GLU A 80 12.03 7.71 5.66
N GLN A 81 12.29 8.78 4.93
CA GLN A 81 11.76 8.97 3.59
C GLN A 81 12.57 8.12 2.61
N VAL A 82 11.87 7.40 1.74
CA VAL A 82 12.51 6.62 0.67
C VAL A 82 12.43 7.42 -0.62
N PRO A 83 13.54 7.71 -1.30
CA PRO A 83 13.53 8.45 -2.55
C PRO A 83 12.57 7.82 -3.58
N GLY A 84 11.72 8.64 -4.20
CA GLY A 84 10.72 8.19 -5.17
C GLY A 84 9.45 7.57 -4.57
N TRP A 85 9.32 7.52 -3.24
CA TRP A 85 8.10 7.08 -2.56
C TRP A 85 7.46 8.24 -1.79
N SER A 86 6.13 8.30 -1.85
CA SER A 86 5.32 9.16 -0.98
C SER A 86 4.94 8.39 0.28
N ILE A 87 5.09 9.02 1.45
CA ILE A 87 4.74 8.41 2.75
C ILE A 87 3.58 9.17 3.40
N VAL A 88 2.60 8.44 3.91
CA VAL A 88 1.56 8.93 4.81
C VAL A 88 1.79 8.29 6.17
N ILE A 89 1.92 9.10 7.22
CA ILE A 89 2.15 8.62 8.59
C ILE A 89 0.83 8.62 9.34
N ASP A 90 0.44 7.46 9.84
CA ASP A 90 -0.79 7.29 10.62
C ASP A 90 -0.48 7.55 12.09
N ARG A 91 -1.29 8.43 12.70
CA ARG A 91 -1.17 8.82 14.11
C ARG A 91 -2.45 8.53 14.88
N ASP A 92 -2.32 8.17 16.15
CA ASP A 92 -3.46 8.08 17.07
C ASP A 92 -3.91 9.45 17.60
N GLY A 93 -4.98 9.47 18.39
CA GLY A 93 -5.51 10.70 19.01
C GLY A 93 -4.57 11.38 19.99
N ALA A 94 -3.50 10.69 20.44
CA ALA A 94 -2.44 11.25 21.28
C ALA A 94 -1.21 11.71 20.45
N GLY A 95 -1.26 11.59 19.12
CA GLY A 95 -0.21 12.00 18.19
C GLY A 95 0.91 10.97 18.00
N ASN A 96 0.77 9.76 18.55
CA ASN A 96 1.76 8.70 18.45
C ASN A 96 1.70 8.05 17.06
N ILE A 97 2.85 7.70 16.50
CA ILE A 97 2.93 7.01 15.21
C ILE A 97 2.48 5.55 15.40
N VAL A 98 1.40 5.16 14.72
CA VAL A 98 0.81 3.81 14.80
C VAL A 98 0.95 3.02 13.49
N GLY A 99 1.33 3.71 12.41
CA GLY A 99 1.62 3.07 11.14
C GLY A 99 2.11 4.04 10.09
N ALA A 100 2.39 3.51 8.91
CA ALA A 100 2.73 4.29 7.74
C ALA A 100 2.36 3.57 6.45
N GLN A 101 2.05 4.35 5.43
CA GLN A 101 1.73 3.89 4.09
C GLN A 101 2.68 4.53 3.10
N TRP A 102 3.48 3.73 2.40
CA TRP A 102 4.31 4.18 1.29
C TRP A 102 3.61 3.88 -0.03
N ARG A 103 3.57 4.85 -0.94
CA ARG A 103 3.11 4.69 -2.32
C ARG A 103 4.23 5.07 -3.28
N GLY A 104 4.47 4.22 -4.26
CA GLY A 104 5.58 4.36 -5.20
C GLY A 104 5.59 3.21 -6.19
N GLN A 105 6.74 2.97 -6.83
CA GLN A 105 6.91 1.82 -7.71
C GLN A 105 8.18 1.06 -7.34
N LEU A 106 8.02 -0.12 -6.73
CA LEU A 106 9.10 -1.08 -6.64
C LEU A 106 9.15 -1.89 -7.93
N GLN A 107 10.21 -1.69 -8.71
CA GLN A 107 10.43 -2.44 -9.94
C GLN A 107 10.56 -3.94 -9.67
N ARG A 108 10.25 -4.75 -10.70
CA ARG A 108 10.43 -6.20 -10.72
C ARG A 108 11.81 -6.61 -10.17
N SER A 109 11.84 -7.66 -9.34
CA SER A 109 13.06 -8.24 -8.74
C SER A 109 13.92 -7.33 -7.85
N ASN A 110 13.47 -6.10 -7.57
CA ASN A 110 14.12 -5.22 -6.59
C ASN A 110 13.55 -5.41 -5.18
N SER A 111 14.28 -4.92 -4.19
CA SER A 111 13.82 -4.77 -2.80
C SER A 111 13.87 -3.30 -2.37
N SER A 112 12.92 -2.86 -1.55
CA SER A 112 12.97 -1.58 -0.86
C SER A 112 13.40 -1.77 0.59
N ASN A 113 14.24 -0.85 1.10
CA ASN A 113 14.52 -0.74 2.52
C ASN A 113 13.71 0.44 3.09
N LEU A 114 12.88 0.15 4.08
CA LEU A 114 12.18 1.16 4.88
C LEU A 114 12.85 1.24 6.23
N ALA A 115 12.93 2.43 6.84
CA ALA A 115 13.53 2.55 8.17
C ALA A 115 12.67 3.38 9.11
N PHE A 116 12.74 3.05 10.40
CA PHE A 116 12.09 3.79 11.47
C PHE A 116 12.94 3.79 12.74
N TRP A 117 12.74 4.77 13.60
CA TRP A 117 13.42 4.88 14.89
C TRP A 117 12.42 4.63 16.02
N ARG A 118 12.74 3.67 16.89
CA ARG A 118 12.05 3.49 18.18
C ARG A 118 12.80 4.25 19.26
#